data_AF-A0A7V1A985-F1
#
_entry.id   AF-A0A7V1A985-F1
#
_cell.length_a   1.000
_cell.length_b   1.000
_cell.length_c   1.000
_cell.angle_alpha   90.00
_cell.angle_beta   90.00
_cell.angle_gamma   90.00
#
_symmetry.space_group_name_H-M   'P 1'
#
loop_
_entity.id
_entity.type
_entity.pdbx_description
1 polymer ?
#
loop_
_entity_poly.entity_id
_entity_poly.type
_entity_poly.pdbx_seq_one_letter_code
_entity_poly.pdbx_strand_id
1 'polypeptide(L)'
;MSDNFETFTNIVNSSPVLTERFSALVQDTISAARELHGVDISIEDCTAIAELRNATLGATLDRDELDRQLQELPKLSDSKLKADIASGDQEAMATALQKVNAGKDVVHHERSSDDRARRISMARELGIATPPPVQDDLRSRAEKIELLQEVKNPAQRVALARKWGVL
;
A
#
# COMPACT_ATOMS: atom_id res chain seq x y z
N MET A 1 7.23 13.74 14.37
CA MET A 1 8.11 12.55 14.46
C MET A 1 9.50 12.79 13.86
N SER A 2 9.77 13.92 13.19
CA SER A 2 11.06 14.27 12.56
C SER A 2 12.19 14.60 13.55
N ASP A 3 11.88 15.18 14.72
CA ASP A 3 12.92 15.63 15.67
C ASP A 3 13.79 14.48 16.21
N ASN A 4 13.22 13.29 16.37
CA ASN A 4 13.95 12.11 16.84
C ASN A 4 14.92 11.55 15.79
N PHE A 5 14.63 11.77 14.50
CA PHE A 5 15.49 11.36 13.40
C PHE A 5 16.72 12.26 13.28
N GLU A 6 16.53 13.58 13.28
CA GLU A 6 17.64 14.53 13.20
C GLU A 6 18.55 14.42 14.41
N THR A 7 17.98 14.25 15.61
CA THR A 7 18.75 14.08 16.84
C THR A 7 19.61 12.81 16.81
N PHE A 8 19.05 11.68 16.37
CA PHE A 8 19.81 10.43 16.25
C PHE A 8 20.94 10.54 15.21
N THR A 9 20.63 11.04 14.03
CA THR A 9 21.61 11.20 12.94
C THR A 9 22.76 12.13 13.35
N ASN A 10 22.47 13.20 14.09
CA ASN A 10 23.49 14.08 14.65
C ASN A 10 24.40 13.38 15.66
N ILE A 11 23.83 12.53 16.53
CA ILE A 11 24.60 11.74 17.51
C ILE A 11 25.52 10.74 16.79
N VAL A 12 25.00 9.99 15.82
CA VAL A 12 25.80 9.03 15.04
C VAL A 12 26.93 9.74 14.29
N ASN A 13 26.62 10.83 13.59
CA ASN A 13 27.61 11.59 12.81
C ASN A 13 28.67 12.28 13.67
N SER A 14 28.42 12.48 14.96
CA SER A 14 29.40 13.07 15.89
C SER A 14 30.53 12.11 16.29
N SER A 15 30.39 10.80 16.00
CA SER A 15 31.36 9.78 16.37
C SER A 15 31.61 8.80 15.22
N PRO A 16 32.85 8.73 14.67
CA PRO A 16 33.19 7.78 13.61
C PRO A 16 32.86 6.32 13.96
N VAL A 17 33.02 5.95 15.24
CA VAL A 17 32.73 4.59 15.74
C VAL A 17 31.24 4.27 15.64
N LEU A 18 30.36 5.23 15.94
CA LEU A 18 28.91 5.04 15.83
C LEU A 18 28.50 4.98 14.36
N THR A 19 29.10 5.81 13.51
CA THR A 19 28.85 5.78 12.06
C THR A 19 29.22 4.45 11.43
N GLU A 20 30.39 3.89 11.77
CA GLU A 20 30.82 2.59 11.27
C GLU A 20 29.88 1.47 11.75
N ARG A 21 29.53 1.46 13.05
CA ARG A 21 28.57 0.49 13.61
C ARG A 21 27.21 0.58 12.94
N PHE A 22 26.67 1.79 12.79
CA PHE A 22 25.38 1.98 12.14
C PHE A 22 25.42 1.52 10.69
N SER A 23 26.48 1.87 9.95
CA SER A 23 26.63 1.49 8.54
C SER A 23 26.68 -0.03 8.38
N ALA A 24 27.41 -0.74 9.24
CA ALA A 24 27.46 -2.20 9.22
C ALA A 24 26.08 -2.82 9.52
N LEU A 25 25.41 -2.35 10.57
CA LEU A 25 24.07 -2.84 10.94
C LEU A 25 23.04 -2.59 9.82
N VAL A 26 23.09 -1.42 9.19
CA VAL A 26 22.20 -1.07 8.08
C VAL A 26 22.48 -1.95 6.87
N GLN A 27 23.75 -2.17 6.50
CA GLN A 27 24.10 -3.05 5.38
C GLN A 27 23.64 -4.50 5.62
N ASP A 28 23.84 -5.01 6.82
CA ASP A 28 23.39 -6.35 7.22
C ASP A 28 21.86 -6.44 7.14
N THR A 29 21.15 -5.43 7.64
CA THR A 29 19.67 -5.40 7.64
C THR A 29 19.10 -5.29 6.22
N ILE A 30 19.67 -4.43 5.37
CA ILE A 30 19.26 -4.30 3.96
C ILE A 30 19.48 -5.63 3.23
N SER A 31 20.63 -6.27 3.46
CA SER A 31 20.96 -7.55 2.83
C SER A 31 20.00 -8.65 3.29
N ALA A 32 19.73 -8.75 4.60
CA ALA A 32 18.79 -9.70 5.16
C ALA A 32 17.35 -9.48 4.65
N ALA A 33 16.89 -8.23 4.59
CA ALA A 33 15.57 -7.90 4.05
C ALA A 33 15.44 -8.28 2.56
N ARG A 34 16.50 -8.08 1.78
CA ARG A 34 16.54 -8.48 0.37
C ARG A 34 16.56 -10.00 0.21
N GLU A 35 17.34 -10.71 1.01
CA GLU A 35 17.48 -12.17 0.91
C GLU A 35 16.27 -12.93 1.43
N LEU A 36 15.73 -12.53 2.58
CA LEU A 36 14.64 -13.24 3.25
C LEU A 36 13.26 -12.84 2.73
N HIS A 37 13.09 -11.56 2.35
CA HIS A 37 11.79 -11.01 1.99
C HIS A 37 11.72 -10.47 0.56
N GLY A 38 12.83 -10.39 -0.16
CA GLY A 38 12.86 -9.85 -1.52
C GLY A 38 12.55 -8.35 -1.60
N VAL A 39 12.68 -7.62 -0.49
CA VAL A 39 12.33 -6.19 -0.39
C VAL A 39 13.59 -5.33 -0.32
N ASP A 40 13.59 -4.23 -1.07
CA ASP A 40 14.63 -3.21 -1.00
C ASP A 40 14.23 -2.12 0.00
N ILE A 41 14.82 -2.15 1.19
CA ILE A 41 14.63 -1.13 2.23
C ILE A 41 15.74 -0.08 2.12
N SER A 42 15.39 1.18 2.40
CA SER A 42 16.33 2.30 2.36
C SER A 42 16.99 2.52 3.73
N ILE A 43 18.09 3.28 3.74
CA ILE A 43 18.76 3.68 4.99
C ILE A 43 17.80 4.46 5.91
N GLU A 44 16.93 5.29 5.33
CA GLU A 44 15.92 6.04 6.08
C GLU A 44 14.92 5.10 6.78
N ASP A 45 14.49 4.03 6.09
CA ASP A 45 13.66 2.99 6.70
C ASP A 45 14.38 2.34 7.89
N CYS A 46 15.70 2.07 7.77
CA CYS A 46 16.50 1.52 8.87
C CYS A 46 16.65 2.47 10.06
N THR A 47 16.69 3.79 9.84
CA THR A 47 16.72 4.75 10.96
C THR A 47 15.40 4.84 11.73
N ALA A 48 14.29 4.45 11.11
CA ALA A 48 12.99 4.40 11.78
C ALA A 48 12.91 3.24 12.79
N ILE A 49 13.71 2.20 12.61
CA ILE A 49 13.78 1.01 13.46
C ILE A 49 14.46 1.39 14.79
N ALA A 50 13.70 1.30 15.88
CA ALA A 50 14.21 1.61 17.22
C ALA A 50 15.33 0.66 17.62
N GLU A 51 15.22 -0.62 17.26
CA GLU A 51 16.21 -1.63 17.65
C GLU A 51 17.58 -1.39 17.01
N LEU A 52 17.64 -0.99 15.73
CA LEU A 52 18.90 -0.61 15.09
C LEU A 52 19.54 0.62 15.74
N ARG A 53 18.72 1.60 16.16
CA ARG A 53 19.22 2.78 16.88
C ARG A 53 19.81 2.40 18.24
N ASN A 54 19.13 1.54 18.98
CA ASN A 54 19.59 1.06 20.29
C ASN A 54 20.91 0.28 20.15
N ALA A 55 20.98 -0.66 19.19
CA ALA A 55 22.18 -1.43 18.92
C ALA A 55 23.36 -0.54 18.48
N THR A 56 23.10 0.50 17.70
CA THR A 56 24.11 1.50 17.32
C THR A 56 24.69 2.20 18.54
N LEU A 57 23.85 2.57 19.50
CA LEU A 57 24.25 3.20 20.76
C LEU A 57 24.90 2.23 21.76
N GLY A 58 25.03 0.95 21.41
CA GLY A 58 25.76 -0.05 22.18
C GLY A 58 24.90 -1.05 22.96
N ALA A 59 23.58 -1.05 22.77
CA ALA A 59 22.72 -2.13 23.27
C ALA A 59 23.01 -3.45 22.53
N THR A 60 22.67 -4.57 23.16
CA THR A 60 22.67 -5.88 22.49
C THR A 60 21.54 -5.92 21.49
N LEU A 61 21.82 -6.30 20.24
CA LEU A 61 20.82 -6.41 19.19
C LEU A 61 19.87 -7.58 19.47
N ASP A 62 18.60 -7.26 19.70
CA ASP A 62 17.51 -8.23 19.73
C ASP A 62 17.02 -8.50 18.29
N ARG A 63 17.30 -9.71 17.80
CA ARG A 63 16.94 -10.09 16.42
C ARG A 63 15.44 -10.31 16.25
N ASP A 64 14.76 -10.81 17.29
CA ASP A 64 13.32 -11.07 17.21
C ASP A 64 12.55 -9.74 17.15
N GLU A 65 13.00 -8.76 17.94
CA GLU A 65 12.43 -7.42 17.92
C GLU A 65 12.78 -6.65 16.63
N LEU A 66 13.99 -6.83 16.09
CA LEU A 66 14.37 -6.30 14.79
C LEU A 66 13.45 -6.82 13.69
N ASP A 67 13.23 -8.14 13.62
CA ASP A 67 12.37 -8.77 12.63
C ASP A 67 10.91 -8.31 12.75
N ARG A 68 10.43 -8.14 13.98
CA ARG A 68 9.08 -7.59 14.26
C ARG A 68 8.95 -6.17 13.69
N GLN A 69 9.90 -5.28 13.98
CA GLN A 69 9.89 -3.90 13.50
C GLN A 69 10.10 -3.82 11.97
N LEU A 70 10.89 -4.73 11.39
CA LEU A 70 11.04 -4.84 9.93
C LEU A 70 9.72 -5.18 9.25
N GLN A 71 8.92 -6.09 9.82
CA GLN A 71 7.61 -6.44 9.26
C GLN A 71 6.58 -5.31 9.37
N GLU A 72 6.76 -4.39 10.32
CA GLU A 72 5.92 -3.19 10.46
C GLU A 72 6.24 -2.12 9.39
N LEU A 73 7.38 -2.22 8.70
CA LEU A 73 7.72 -1.28 7.64
C LEU A 73 6.71 -1.40 6.49
N PRO A 74 6.15 -0.28 5.98
CA PRO A 74 5.14 -0.29 4.93
C PRO A 74 5.53 -1.09 3.68
N LYS A 75 6.82 -1.06 3.31
CA LYS A 75 7.33 -1.79 2.13
C LYS A 75 7.30 -3.31 2.34
N LEU A 76 7.61 -3.78 3.54
CA LEU A 76 7.58 -5.20 3.90
C LEU A 76 6.16 -5.67 4.16
N SER A 77 5.32 -4.87 4.81
CA SER A 77 3.90 -5.18 4.98
C SER A 77 3.20 -5.35 3.63
N ASP A 78 3.51 -4.49 2.65
CA ASP A 78 2.89 -4.54 1.32
C ASP A 78 3.45 -5.67 0.48
N SER A 79 4.74 -6.01 0.62
CA SER A 79 5.33 -7.18 -0.03
C SER A 79 4.76 -8.49 0.53
N LYS A 80 4.63 -8.60 1.85
CA LYS A 80 4.00 -9.75 2.52
C LYS A 80 2.55 -9.90 2.09
N LEU A 81 1.80 -8.80 2.11
CA LEU A 81 0.40 -8.79 1.69
C LEU A 81 0.24 -9.17 0.20
N LYS A 82 1.17 -8.78 -0.69
CA LYS A 82 1.21 -9.28 -2.08
C LYS A 82 1.48 -10.79 -2.15
N ALA A 83 2.43 -11.30 -1.36
CA ALA A 83 2.75 -12.72 -1.32
C ALA A 83 1.57 -13.55 -0.79
N ASP A 84 0.87 -13.06 0.23
CA ASP A 84 -0.30 -13.70 0.83
C ASP A 84 -1.52 -13.67 -0.13
N ILE A 85 -1.71 -12.58 -0.88
CA ILE A 85 -2.70 -12.53 -1.97
C ILE A 85 -2.35 -13.55 -3.07
N ALA A 86 -1.08 -13.66 -3.44
CA ALA A 86 -0.62 -14.59 -4.46
C ALA A 86 -0.76 -16.06 -4.03
N SER A 87 -0.63 -16.35 -2.74
CA SER A 87 -0.86 -17.69 -2.17
C SER A 87 -2.35 -18.02 -2.00
N GLY A 88 -3.25 -17.05 -2.23
CA GLY A 88 -4.70 -17.24 -2.22
C GLY A 88 -5.35 -17.02 -0.86
N ASP A 89 -4.68 -16.33 0.07
CA ASP A 89 -5.24 -15.99 1.38
C ASP A 89 -6.40 -14.99 1.25
N GLN A 90 -7.58 -15.44 1.69
CA GLN A 90 -8.83 -14.66 1.69
C GLN A 90 -8.79 -13.49 2.68
N GLU A 91 -8.11 -13.64 3.83
CA GLU A 91 -7.99 -12.59 4.84
C GLU A 91 -7.02 -11.49 4.37
N ALA A 92 -5.91 -11.88 3.74
CA ALA A 92 -5.00 -10.94 3.10
C ALA A 92 -5.70 -10.16 1.97
N MET A 93 -6.51 -10.83 1.14
CA MET A 93 -7.32 -10.19 0.10
C MET A 93 -8.32 -9.19 0.69
N ALA A 94 -9.00 -9.53 1.79
CA ALA A 94 -9.94 -8.63 2.47
C ALA A 94 -9.22 -7.39 3.02
N THR A 95 -8.06 -7.58 3.66
CA THR A 95 -7.21 -6.50 4.18
C THR A 95 -6.73 -5.58 3.06
N ALA A 96 -6.33 -6.16 1.93
CA ALA A 96 -5.92 -5.42 0.73
C ALA A 96 -7.05 -4.57 0.15
N LEU A 97 -8.26 -5.13 0.05
CA LEU A 97 -9.45 -4.41 -0.42
C LEU A 97 -9.85 -3.29 0.54
N GLN A 98 -9.75 -3.51 1.85
CA GLN A 98 -10.00 -2.46 2.83
C GLN A 98 -8.99 -1.31 2.66
N LYS A 99 -7.71 -1.64 2.45
CA LYS A 99 -6.65 -0.66 2.19
C LYS A 99 -6.90 0.15 0.91
N VAL A 100 -7.28 -0.51 -0.18
CA VAL A 100 -7.62 0.12 -1.47
C VAL A 100 -8.88 0.98 -1.39
N ASN A 101 -9.84 0.63 -0.53
CA ASN A 101 -11.10 1.35 -0.41
C ASN A 101 -11.11 2.41 0.71
N ALA A 102 -10.02 2.54 1.46
CA ALA A 102 -9.90 3.49 2.56
C ALA A 102 -10.20 4.92 2.08
N GLY A 103 -11.14 5.59 2.74
CA GLY A 103 -11.49 6.98 2.46
C GLY A 103 -12.37 7.22 1.22
N LYS A 104 -12.76 6.18 0.47
CA LYS A 104 -13.63 6.27 -0.72
C LYS A 104 -14.85 7.15 -0.50
N ASP A 105 -15.51 6.99 0.64
CA ASP A 105 -16.82 7.60 0.92
C ASP A 105 -16.72 9.08 1.34
N VAL A 106 -15.49 9.59 1.53
CA VAL A 106 -15.21 10.96 1.99
C VAL A 106 -14.72 11.85 0.83
N VAL A 107 -14.50 11.29 -0.36
CA VAL A 107 -13.95 12.04 -1.50
C VAL A 107 -15.04 12.88 -2.18
N HIS A 108 -14.78 14.19 -2.31
CA HIS A 108 -15.62 15.10 -3.08
C HIS A 108 -15.73 14.68 -4.57
N HIS A 109 -16.91 14.87 -5.17
CA HIS A 109 -17.22 14.41 -6.52
C HIS A 109 -16.19 14.86 -7.59
N GLU A 110 -15.65 16.08 -7.48
CA GLU A 110 -14.66 16.63 -8.43
C GLU A 110 -13.34 15.87 -8.43
N ARG A 111 -12.97 15.24 -7.30
CA ARG A 111 -11.74 14.46 -7.14
C ARG A 111 -11.97 12.95 -7.27
N SER A 112 -13.21 12.55 -7.54
CA SER A 112 -13.61 11.14 -7.60
C SER A 112 -12.89 10.37 -8.70
N SER A 113 -12.59 11.02 -9.84
CA SER A 113 -11.84 10.38 -10.94
C SER A 113 -10.40 10.07 -10.54
N ASP A 114 -9.71 11.04 -9.92
CA ASP A 114 -8.31 10.89 -9.50
C ASP A 114 -8.16 9.90 -8.34
N ASP A 115 -9.12 9.88 -7.41
CA ASP A 115 -9.18 8.87 -6.36
C ASP A 115 -9.38 7.46 -6.95
N ARG A 116 -10.30 7.31 -7.90
CA ARG A 116 -10.54 6.04 -8.58
C ARG A 116 -9.29 5.55 -9.31
N ALA A 117 -8.57 6.44 -9.99
CA ALA A 117 -7.32 6.12 -10.67
C ALA A 117 -6.24 5.64 -9.67
N ARG A 118 -6.05 6.37 -8.57
CA ARG A 118 -5.10 5.98 -7.51
C ARG A 118 -5.40 4.61 -6.93
N ARG A 119 -6.68 4.32 -6.67
CA ARG A 119 -7.12 3.03 -6.11
C ARG A 119 -6.94 1.87 -7.08
N ILE A 120 -7.17 2.10 -8.38
CA ILE A 120 -6.89 1.10 -9.42
C ILE A 120 -5.38 0.82 -9.50
N SER A 121 -4.54 1.85 -9.46
CA SER A 121 -3.08 1.68 -9.44
C SER A 121 -2.63 0.88 -8.22
N MET A 122 -3.14 1.24 -7.03
CA MET A 122 -2.83 0.53 -5.79
C MET A 122 -3.28 -0.94 -5.81
N ALA A 123 -4.49 -1.23 -6.33
CA ALA A 123 -4.97 -2.60 -6.47
C ALA A 123 -4.08 -3.44 -7.40
N ARG A 124 -3.61 -2.84 -8.50
CA ARG A 124 -2.66 -3.50 -9.43
C ARG A 124 -1.32 -3.76 -8.78
N GLU A 125 -0.79 -2.78 -8.03
CA GLU A 125 0.47 -2.94 -7.31
C GLU A 125 0.39 -4.09 -6.30
N LEU A 126 -0.75 -4.26 -5.62
CA LEU A 126 -1.00 -5.34 -4.67
C LEU A 126 -1.29 -6.70 -5.31
N GLY A 127 -1.26 -6.80 -6.65
CA GLY A 127 -1.54 -8.06 -7.35
C GLY A 127 -3.01 -8.48 -7.29
N ILE A 128 -3.91 -7.58 -6.83
CA ILE A 128 -5.35 -7.81 -6.89
C ILE A 128 -5.72 -7.73 -8.37
N ALA A 129 -6.14 -8.87 -8.94
CA ALA A 129 -6.68 -8.92 -10.29
C ALA A 129 -7.94 -8.05 -10.34
N THR A 130 -7.79 -6.75 -10.61
CA THR A 130 -8.93 -5.90 -10.95
C THR A 130 -9.49 -6.46 -12.26
N PRO A 131 -10.76 -6.91 -12.31
CA PRO A 131 -11.40 -7.19 -13.58
C PRO A 131 -11.19 -5.98 -14.50
N PRO A 132 -11.02 -6.19 -15.82
CA PRO A 132 -10.76 -5.10 -16.76
C PRO A 132 -11.77 -3.97 -16.50
N PRO A 133 -11.33 -2.69 -16.58
CA PRO A 133 -12.19 -1.57 -16.27
C PRO A 133 -13.50 -1.77 -17.01
N VAL A 134 -14.62 -1.82 -16.28
CA VAL A 134 -15.94 -1.71 -16.90
C VAL A 134 -15.84 -0.41 -17.66
N GLN A 135 -15.73 -0.50 -18.99
CA GLN A 135 -15.71 0.67 -19.86
C GLN A 135 -16.91 1.49 -19.41
N ASP A 136 -16.66 2.69 -18.87
CA ASP A 136 -17.73 3.63 -18.63
C ASP A 136 -18.40 3.76 -19.99
N ASP A 137 -19.66 3.32 -20.08
CA ASP A 137 -20.37 3.23 -21.34
C ASP A 137 -20.39 4.65 -21.92
N LEU A 138 -19.54 4.89 -22.93
CA LEU A 138 -19.23 6.19 -23.55
C LEU A 138 -20.46 6.81 -24.22
N ARG A 139 -21.56 6.05 -24.24
CA ARG A 139 -22.86 6.48 -24.73
C ARG A 139 -23.36 7.71 -23.99
N SER A 140 -23.85 8.67 -24.77
CA SER A 140 -24.46 9.88 -24.24
C SER A 140 -25.72 9.56 -23.42
N ARG A 141 -26.15 10.48 -22.55
CA ARG A 141 -27.38 10.30 -21.76
C ARG A 141 -28.61 10.06 -22.66
N ALA A 142 -28.65 10.67 -23.84
CA ALA A 142 -29.72 10.48 -24.81
C ALA A 142 -29.75 9.05 -25.35
N GLU A 143 -28.59 8.52 -25.77
CA GLU A 143 -28.44 7.14 -26.24
C GLU A 143 -28.81 6.11 -25.17
N LYS A 144 -28.49 6.39 -23.90
CA LYS A 144 -28.87 5.54 -22.75
C LYS A 144 -30.39 5.50 -22.55
N ILE A 145 -31.09 6.62 -22.77
CA ILE A 145 -32.56 6.68 -22.66
C ILE A 145 -33.21 5.92 -23.83
N GLU A 146 -32.68 6.07 -25.04
CA GLU A 146 -33.17 5.37 -26.23
C GLU A 146 -33.04 3.84 -26.06
N LEU A 147 -31.88 3.37 -25.60
CA LEU A 147 -31.67 1.94 -25.31
C LEU A 147 -32.63 1.41 -24.23
N LEU A 148 -32.94 2.21 -23.20
CA LEU A 148 -33.90 1.82 -22.17
C LEU A 148 -35.33 1.69 -22.72
N GLN A 149 -35.68 2.41 -23.78
CA GLN A 149 -36.99 2.30 -24.42
C GLN A 149 -37.13 1.00 -25.22
N GLU A 150 -36.04 0.49 -25.78
CA GLU A 150 -36.00 -0.78 -26.53
C GLU A 150 -36.08 -2.02 -25.62
N VAL A 151 -35.74 -1.89 -24.33
CA VAL A 151 -35.80 -2.99 -23.36
C VAL A 151 -37.26 -3.30 -22.99
N LYS A 152 -37.76 -4.42 -23.53
CA LYS A 152 -39.15 -4.90 -23.31
C LYS A 152 -39.44 -5.35 -21.87
N ASN A 153 -38.43 -5.83 -21.14
CA ASN A 153 -38.60 -6.31 -19.77
C ASN A 153 -38.49 -5.15 -18.75
N PRO A 154 -39.56 -4.84 -17.99
CA PRO A 154 -39.57 -3.72 -17.04
C PRO A 154 -38.53 -3.83 -15.93
N ALA A 155 -38.29 -5.05 -15.41
CA ALA A 155 -37.34 -5.25 -14.32
C ALA A 155 -35.90 -5.03 -14.77
N GLN A 156 -35.56 -5.50 -15.98
CA GLN A 156 -34.25 -5.28 -16.58
C GLN A 156 -34.03 -3.80 -16.93
N ARG A 157 -35.06 -3.12 -17.41
CA ARG A 157 -35.03 -1.68 -17.69
C ARG A 157 -34.76 -0.84 -16.45
N VAL A 158 -35.42 -1.12 -15.33
CA VAL A 158 -35.17 -0.41 -14.06
C VAL A 158 -33.77 -0.70 -13.52
N ALA A 159 -33.32 -1.96 -13.60
CA ALA A 159 -31.96 -2.34 -13.20
C ALA A 159 -30.89 -1.62 -14.04
N LEU A 160 -31.07 -1.53 -15.36
CA LEU A 160 -30.18 -0.81 -16.27
C LEU A 160 -30.21 0.70 -16.04
N ALA A 161 -31.39 1.28 -15.83
CA ALA A 161 -31.53 2.71 -15.54
C ALA A 161 -30.82 3.12 -14.23
N ARG A 162 -30.92 2.29 -13.18
CA ARG A 162 -30.15 2.48 -11.94
C ARG A 162 -28.65 2.33 -12.16
N LYS A 163 -28.24 1.29 -12.91
CA LYS A 163 -26.83 1.04 -13.24
C LYS A 163 -26.19 2.20 -14.02
N TRP A 164 -26.97 2.88 -14.86
CA TRP A 164 -26.51 3.99 -15.68
C TRP A 164 -26.77 5.39 -15.09
N GLY A 165 -27.39 5.49 -13.90
CA GLY A 165 -27.64 6.76 -13.22
C GLY A 165 -28.64 7.67 -13.94
N VAL A 166 -29.60 7.08 -14.66
CA VAL A 166 -30.59 7.82 -15.49
C VAL A 166 -31.98 7.83 -14.85
N LEU A 167 -32.08 7.37 -13.60
CA LEU A 167 -33.30 7.24 -12.81
C LEU A 167 -33.30 8.25 -11.65
#